data_AF-A0A1X7HHW3-F1
#
_entry.id   AF-A0A1X7HHW3-F1
#
_cell.length_a   1.000
_cell.length_b   1.000
_cell.length_c   1.000
_cell.angle_alpha   90.00
_cell.angle_beta   90.00
_cell.angle_gamma   90.00
#
_symmetry.space_group_name_H-M   'P 1'
#
loop_
_entity.id
_entity.type
_entity.pdbx_description
1 polymer ?
#
loop_
_entity_poly.entity_id
_entity_poly.type
_entity_poly.pdbx_seq_one_letter_code
_entity_poly.pdbx_strand_id
1 'polypeptide(L)'
;GRPRSRPDRVRGDKAYSSRDNRAYLRRRGIKATIAQPDDQQAHRRRRGRSGGRPPAFDKTQYRRRNAVERCINKWKQFRAVATRYDKRDYIFNGTLTVTAILIWLRDTVQEPSETP
;
A
#
# COMPACT_ATOMS: atom_id res chain seq x y z
N GLY A 1 8.76 13.40 17.42
CA GLY A 1 9.82 13.74 16.44
C GLY A 1 9.22 13.93 15.06
N ARG A 2 9.80 14.81 14.23
CA ARG A 2 9.28 15.13 12.88
C ARG A 2 9.06 13.85 12.05
N PRO A 3 7.92 13.65 11.37
CA PRO A 3 7.69 12.49 10.54
C PRO A 3 8.82 12.34 9.50
N ARG A 4 9.34 11.13 9.35
CA ARG A 4 10.37 10.86 8.35
C ARG A 4 9.79 11.13 6.96
N SER A 5 10.37 12.09 6.25
CA SER A 5 10.01 12.40 4.87
C SER A 5 10.40 11.29 3.90
N ARG A 6 11.32 10.39 4.30
CA ARG A 6 11.76 9.23 3.51
C ARG A 6 11.61 7.93 4.31
N PRO A 7 10.75 6.99 3.87
CA PRO A 7 10.62 5.70 4.52
C PRO A 7 11.81 4.78 4.18
N ASP A 8 12.15 3.86 5.07
CA ASP A 8 13.20 2.86 4.79
C ASP A 8 12.77 1.84 3.74
N ARG A 9 11.45 1.58 3.66
CA ARG A 9 10.86 0.55 2.81
C ARG A 9 9.44 0.90 2.39
N VAL A 10 9.13 0.66 1.12
CA VAL A 10 7.78 0.69 0.55
C VAL A 10 7.29 -0.74 0.35
N ARG A 11 6.07 -1.02 0.83
CA ARG A 11 5.33 -2.27 0.60
C ARG A 11 4.19 -1.94 -0.34
N GLY A 12 4.26 -2.42 -1.58
CA GLY A 12 3.33 -2.04 -2.63
C GLY A 12 2.65 -3.25 -3.26
N ASP A 13 1.50 -3.01 -3.88
CA ASP A 13 0.80 -4.01 -4.67
C ASP A 13 1.58 -4.38 -5.94
N LYS A 14 1.34 -5.60 -6.44
CA LYS A 14 1.94 -6.17 -7.66
C LYS A 14 1.75 -5.25 -8.88
N ALA A 15 0.67 -4.48 -8.97
CA ALA A 15 0.42 -3.50 -10.03
C ALA A 15 1.49 -2.38 -10.09
N TYR A 16 2.16 -2.09 -8.97
CA TYR A 16 3.22 -1.08 -8.90
C TYR A 16 4.62 -1.64 -9.21
N SER A 17 4.73 -2.82 -9.83
CA SER A 17 6.00 -3.51 -10.09
C SER A 17 6.88 -2.87 -11.16
N SER A 18 6.42 -1.80 -11.81
CA SER A 18 7.06 -1.18 -12.98
C SER A 18 8.53 -0.84 -12.77
N ARG A 19 9.30 -0.87 -13.86
CA ARG A 19 10.73 -0.53 -13.83
C ARG A 19 10.94 0.89 -13.32
N ASP A 20 10.09 1.83 -13.71
CA ASP A 20 10.20 3.24 -13.32
C ASP A 20 9.93 3.44 -11.83
N ASN A 21 8.91 2.77 -11.28
CA ASN A 21 8.64 2.80 -9.84
C ASN A 21 9.82 2.25 -9.05
N ARG A 22 10.39 1.12 -9.47
CA ARG A 22 11.56 0.52 -8.81
C ARG A 22 12.80 1.41 -8.96
N ALA A 23 13.01 2.01 -10.12
CA ALA A 23 14.11 2.94 -10.36
C ALA A 23 13.99 4.18 -9.46
N TYR A 24 12.80 4.75 -9.35
CA TYR A 24 12.51 5.87 -8.46
C TYR A 24 12.80 5.53 -6.99
N LEU A 25 12.30 4.40 -6.50
CA LEU A 25 12.54 3.95 -5.13
C LEU A 25 14.03 3.72 -4.87
N ARG A 26 14.74 3.10 -5.82
CA ARG A 26 16.20 2.89 -5.73
C ARG A 26 16.98 4.19 -5.72
N ARG A 27 16.65 5.15 -6.59
CA ARG A 27 17.28 6.49 -6.62
C ARG A 27 17.11 7.22 -5.28
N ARG A 28 15.97 7.02 -4.62
CA ARG A 28 15.72 7.56 -3.28
C ARG A 28 16.26 6.68 -2.16
N GLY A 29 16.97 5.60 -2.42
CA GLY A 29 17.48 4.68 -1.38
C GLY A 29 16.39 4.01 -0.53
N ILE A 30 15.18 3.86 -1.07
CA ILE A 30 14.02 3.25 -0.40
C ILE A 30 13.95 1.78 -0.83
N LYS A 31 13.90 0.85 0.13
CA LYS A 31 13.78 -0.58 -0.18
C LYS A 31 12.38 -0.88 -0.74
N ALA A 32 12.28 -1.60 -1.86
CA ALA A 32 11.00 -1.95 -2.45
C ALA A 32 10.62 -3.41 -2.14
N THR A 33 9.49 -3.62 -1.46
CA THR A 33 8.83 -4.93 -1.33
C THR A 33 7.57 -4.92 -2.17
N ILE A 34 7.73 -5.20 -3.46
CA ILE A 34 6.66 -5.21 -4.46
C ILE A 34 6.79 -6.52 -5.24
N ALA A 35 5.73 -7.31 -5.28
CA ALA A 35 5.69 -8.56 -6.05
C ALA A 35 5.80 -8.26 -7.56
N GLN A 36 6.25 -9.23 -8.36
CA GLN A 36 6.26 -9.10 -9.83
C GLN A 36 5.12 -9.87 -10.46
N PRO A 37 4.45 -9.27 -11.47
CA PRO A 37 3.70 -9.89 -12.57
C PRO A 37 4.02 -11.37 -12.80
N ASP A 38 3.09 -12.32 -12.91
CA ASP A 38 3.52 -13.68 -13.32
C ASP A 38 3.91 -13.67 -14.81
N ASP A 39 3.19 -12.88 -15.60
CA ASP A 39 3.52 -12.47 -16.96
C ASP A 39 4.90 -11.77 -17.05
N GLN A 40 5.21 -10.83 -16.16
CA GLN A 40 6.50 -10.13 -16.13
C GLN A 40 7.63 -11.10 -15.78
N GLN A 41 7.40 -12.02 -14.84
CA GLN A 41 8.35 -13.07 -14.52
C GLN A 41 8.57 -14.02 -15.71
N ALA A 42 7.50 -14.45 -16.37
CA ALA A 42 7.56 -15.33 -17.53
C ALA A 42 8.25 -14.66 -18.72
N HIS A 43 7.93 -13.41 -19.02
CA HIS A 43 8.57 -12.62 -20.07
C HIS A 43 10.07 -12.41 -19.78
N ARG A 44 10.43 -12.12 -18.51
CA ARG A 44 11.83 -12.06 -18.09
C ARG A 44 12.56 -13.39 -18.34
N ARG A 45 11.94 -14.51 -17.95
CA ARG A 45 12.50 -15.86 -18.15
C ARG A 45 12.67 -16.18 -19.64
N ARG A 46 11.68 -15.84 -20.49
CA ARG A 46 11.74 -16.00 -21.95
C ARG A 46 12.90 -15.25 -22.60
N ARG A 47 13.33 -14.11 -22.04
CA ARG A 47 14.50 -13.35 -22.51
C ARG A 47 15.85 -13.94 -22.08
N GLY A 48 15.87 -15.01 -21.27
CA GLY A 48 17.10 -15.66 -20.82
C GLY A 48 18.07 -14.67 -20.15
N ARG A 49 19.34 -14.66 -20.58
CA ARG A 49 20.38 -13.77 -20.05
C ARG A 49 20.01 -12.29 -20.22
N SER A 50 19.37 -11.91 -21.33
CA SER A 50 18.94 -10.54 -21.61
C SER A 50 17.76 -10.08 -20.74
N GLY A 51 17.11 -10.99 -20.01
CA GLY A 51 16.03 -10.68 -19.07
C GLY A 51 16.50 -10.01 -17.77
N GLY A 52 17.78 -10.14 -17.43
CA GLY A 52 18.35 -9.56 -16.22
C GLY A 52 17.90 -10.21 -14.91
N ARG A 53 18.43 -9.69 -13.81
CA ARG A 53 18.26 -10.24 -12.46
C ARG A 53 16.84 -9.96 -11.93
N PRO A 54 16.15 -10.97 -11.34
CA PRO A 54 14.88 -10.74 -10.67
C PRO A 54 15.05 -9.81 -9.46
N PRO A 55 14.07 -8.92 -9.18
CA PRO A 55 14.07 -8.12 -7.95
C PRO A 55 14.04 -9.01 -6.71
N ALA A 56 14.74 -8.59 -5.66
CA ALA A 56 14.62 -9.23 -4.36
C ALA A 56 13.18 -9.10 -3.84
N PHE A 57 12.59 -10.23 -3.43
CA PHE A 57 11.22 -10.28 -2.90
C PHE A 57 11.22 -10.99 -1.55
N ASP A 58 10.68 -10.32 -0.54
CA ASP A 58 10.56 -10.84 0.82
C ASP A 58 9.08 -11.07 1.13
N LYS A 59 8.69 -12.34 1.21
CA LYS A 59 7.31 -12.77 1.50
C LYS A 59 6.83 -12.31 2.87
N THR A 60 7.70 -12.32 3.88
CA THR A 60 7.34 -11.93 5.26
C THR A 60 7.01 -10.44 5.32
N GLN A 61 7.81 -9.61 4.65
CA GLN A 61 7.56 -8.19 4.55
C GLN A 61 6.36 -7.88 3.66
N TYR A 62 6.11 -8.68 2.64
CA TYR A 62 4.95 -8.50 1.76
C TYR A 62 3.63 -8.74 2.48
N ARG A 63 3.56 -9.70 3.41
CA ARG A 63 2.36 -9.95 4.26
C ARG A 63 1.92 -8.70 5.02
N ARG A 64 2.85 -7.83 5.44
CA ARG A 64 2.54 -6.59 6.16
C ARG A 64 1.78 -5.56 5.32
N ARG A 65 1.66 -5.74 4.00
CA ARG A 65 0.80 -4.92 3.14
C ARG A 65 -0.69 -5.05 3.51
N ASN A 66 -1.11 -6.17 4.12
CA ASN A 66 -2.49 -6.39 4.56
C ASN A 66 -3.00 -5.28 5.52
N ALA A 67 -2.11 -4.58 6.23
CA ALA A 67 -2.51 -3.43 7.03
C ALA A 67 -3.21 -2.33 6.20
N VAL A 68 -2.71 -2.06 4.99
CA VAL A 68 -3.31 -1.09 4.06
C VAL A 68 -4.64 -1.61 3.52
N GLU A 69 -4.71 -2.89 3.16
CA GLU A 69 -5.95 -3.53 2.66
C GLU A 69 -7.05 -3.48 3.73
N ARG A 70 -6.74 -3.84 4.98
CA ARG A 70 -7.68 -3.73 6.10
C ARG A 70 -8.13 -2.28 6.33
N CYS A 71 -7.22 -1.32 6.24
CA CYS A 71 -7.56 0.10 6.38
C CYS A 71 -8.56 0.55 5.29
N ILE A 72 -8.27 0.24 4.02
CA ILE A 72 -9.16 0.55 2.90
C ILE A 72 -10.50 -0.18 3.06
N ASN A 73 -10.50 -1.43 3.51
CA ASN A 73 -11.73 -2.17 3.77
C ASN A 73 -12.56 -1.52 4.88
N LYS A 74 -11.95 -1.04 5.97
CA LYS A 74 -12.64 -0.24 7.01
C LYS A 74 -13.27 1.02 6.40
N TRP A 75 -12.55 1.75 5.54
CA TRP A 75 -13.10 2.92 4.85
C TRP A 75 -14.30 2.57 3.98
N LYS A 76 -14.24 1.44 3.25
CA LYS A 76 -15.33 0.97 2.40
C LYS A 76 -16.55 0.44 3.16
N GLN A 77 -16.51 0.30 4.49
CA GLN A 77 -17.73 0.07 5.28
C GLN A 77 -18.68 1.27 5.23
N PHE A 78 -18.14 2.46 4.97
CA PHE A 78 -18.92 3.68 4.79
C PHE A 78 -19.39 3.77 3.34
N ARG A 79 -20.72 3.67 3.12
CA ARG A 79 -21.32 3.68 1.78
C ARG A 79 -20.89 4.87 0.93
N ALA A 80 -20.77 6.05 1.54
CA ALA A 80 -20.30 7.27 0.86
C ALA A 80 -18.91 7.10 0.23
N VAL A 81 -18.00 6.41 0.93
CA VAL A 81 -16.65 6.11 0.43
C VAL A 81 -16.67 4.95 -0.58
N ALA A 82 -17.45 3.91 -0.30
CA ALA A 82 -17.48 2.70 -1.14
C ALA A 82 -17.95 2.99 -2.57
N THR A 83 -18.98 3.83 -2.70
CA THR A 83 -19.62 4.07 -3.99
C THR A 83 -19.02 5.27 -4.74
N ARG A 84 -18.43 6.26 -4.03
CA ARG A 84 -17.82 7.47 -4.61
C ARG A 84 -18.70 8.12 -5.70
N TYR A 85 -19.79 8.76 -5.29
CA TYR A 85 -20.61 9.59 -6.21
C TYR A 85 -20.10 11.04 -6.35
N ASP A 86 -19.15 11.44 -5.51
CA ASP A 86 -18.58 12.79 -5.52
C ASP A 86 -17.87 13.08 -6.85
N LYS A 87 -18.37 14.06 -7.60
CA LYS A 87 -17.76 14.50 -8.88
C LYS A 87 -16.43 15.24 -8.71
N ARG A 88 -16.22 15.87 -7.55
CA ARG A 88 -15.06 16.73 -7.28
C ARG A 88 -14.16 16.06 -6.24
N ASP A 89 -12.87 16.00 -6.54
CA ASP A 89 -11.90 15.29 -5.69
C ASP A 89 -11.81 15.85 -4.26
N TYR A 90 -11.98 17.17 -4.08
CA TYR A 90 -11.93 17.76 -2.73
C TYR A 90 -13.12 17.34 -1.87
N ILE A 91 -14.31 17.11 -2.47
CA ILE A 91 -15.49 16.62 -1.73
C ILE A 91 -15.21 15.18 -1.27
N PHE A 92 -14.73 14.34 -2.19
CA PHE A 92 -14.36 12.96 -1.87
C PHE A 92 -13.27 12.88 -0.79
N ASN A 93 -12.25 13.75 -0.86
CA ASN A 93 -11.19 13.83 0.16
C ASN A 93 -11.73 14.27 1.52
N GLY A 94 -12.71 15.17 1.55
CA GLY A 94 -13.45 15.54 2.75
C GLY A 94 -14.17 14.33 3.35
N THR A 95 -14.90 13.57 2.53
CA THR A 95 -15.56 12.32 2.93
C THR A 95 -14.56 11.32 3.53
N LEU A 96 -13.41 11.09 2.86
CA LEU A 96 -12.35 10.22 3.37
C LEU A 96 -11.81 10.69 4.72
N THR A 97 -11.63 12.00 4.89
CA THR A 97 -11.11 12.59 6.13
C THR A 97 -12.09 12.40 7.27
N VAL A 98 -13.38 12.68 7.06
CA VAL A 98 -14.43 12.44 8.07
C VAL A 98 -14.51 10.97 8.42
N THR A 99 -14.50 10.06 7.43
CA THR A 99 -14.49 8.61 7.67
C THR A 99 -13.27 8.17 8.48
N ALA A 100 -12.07 8.71 8.18
CA ALA A 100 -10.87 8.41 8.94
C ALA A 100 -10.97 8.89 10.40
N ILE A 101 -11.52 10.08 10.64
CA ILE A 101 -11.77 10.60 11.99
C ILE A 101 -12.73 9.69 12.75
N LEU A 102 -13.84 9.28 12.14
CA LEU A 102 -14.82 8.40 12.77
C LEU A 102 -14.23 7.03 13.15
N ILE A 103 -13.42 6.44 12.28
CA ILE A 103 -12.71 5.18 12.58
C ILE A 103 -11.73 5.38 13.73
N TRP A 104 -10.97 6.48 13.71
CA TRP A 104 -10.00 6.78 14.75
C TRP A 104 -10.67 6.92 16.11
N LEU A 105 -11.73 7.72 16.21
CA LEU A 105 -12.48 7.92 17.44
C LEU A 105 -13.09 6.61 17.97
N ARG A 106 -13.57 5.74 17.09
CA ARG A 106 -14.11 4.43 17.47
C ARG A 106 -13.03 3.49 18.02
N ASP A 107 -11.86 3.46 17.38
CA ASP A 107 -10.73 2.63 17.80
C ASP A 107 -10.09 3.16 19.11
N THR A 108 -10.12 4.48 19.39
CA THR A 108 -9.61 5.06 20.66
C THR A 108 -10.55 4.89 21.85
N VAL A 109 -11.86 4.78 21.61
CA VAL A 109 -12.88 4.58 22.66
C VAL A 109 -12.97 3.10 23.07
N GLN A 110 -12.56 2.19 22.19
CA GLN A 110 -12.37 0.77 22.51
C GLN A 110 -10.98 0.60 23.13
N GLU A 111 -10.78 1.04 24.38
CA GLU A 111 -9.60 0.60 25.13
C GLU A 111 -9.54 -0.93 25.12
N PRO A 112 -8.34 -1.55 25.00
CA PRO A 112 -8.24 -2.98 25.20
C PRO A 112 -8.73 -3.24 26.62
N SER A 113 -9.79 -4.04 26.77
CA SER A 113 -10.15 -4.58 28.07
C SER A 113 -8.91 -5.28 28.62
N GLU A 114 -8.27 -4.67 29.60
CA GLU A 114 -7.36 -5.35 30.51
C GLU A 114 -8.21 -6.38 31.26
N THR A 115 -8.41 -7.52 30.63
CA THR A 115 -8.88 -8.72 31.30
C THR A 115 -7.66 -9.63 31.44
N PRO A 116 -7.28 -9.97 32.69
CA PRO A 116 -6.12 -10.81 32.96
C PRO A 116 -6.26 -12.23 32.41
#